data_AF-A0A7I0J7W1-F1
#
_entry.id   AF-A0A7I0J7W1-F1
#
_cell.length_a   1.000
_cell.length_b   1.000
_cell.length_c   1.000
_cell.angle_alpha   90.00
_cell.angle_beta   90.00
_cell.angle_gamma   90.00
#
_symmetry.space_group_name_H-M   'P 1'
#
loop_
_entity.id
_entity.type
_entity.pdbx_description
1 polymer ?
#
loop_
_entity_poly.entity_id
_entity_poly.type
_entity_poly.pdbx_seq_one_letter_code
_entity_poly.pdbx_strand_id
1 'polypeptide(L)'
;QYLTGHAASGSYARPYYLIIAPHVPRTNIVRLFDEWNVRAESIPLKIHTYHQLTEAGKVCAEVMRSLGLDRGRVGMELDLFGMTARDAMELQELLPNIEVVDVSRLILTVADIKSAEEIAV
;
A
#
# COMPACT_ATOMS: atom_id res chain seq x y z
N GLN A 1 5.37 8.14 -1.78
CA GLN A 1 6.62 8.91 -1.98
C GLN A 1 7.76 8.44 -1.11
N TYR A 2 7.78 8.70 0.20
CA TYR A 2 8.94 8.39 1.06
C TYR A 2 9.50 6.96 0.91
N LEU A 3 8.63 5.94 0.91
CA LEU A 3 9.05 4.53 0.86
C LEU A 3 9.41 4.01 -0.53
N THR A 4 9.01 4.71 -1.60
CA THR A 4 9.07 4.17 -2.96
C THR A 4 9.69 5.09 -4.00
N GLY A 5 9.82 6.40 -3.74
CA GLY A 5 10.22 7.41 -4.72
C GLY A 5 9.03 8.01 -5.49
N HIS A 6 7.95 7.26 -5.71
CA HIS A 6 6.80 7.73 -6.49
C HIS A 6 5.98 8.80 -5.74
N ALA A 7 5.83 9.98 -6.35
CA ALA A 7 5.16 11.12 -5.75
C ALA A 7 3.65 10.92 -5.57
N ALA A 8 3.04 9.94 -6.27
CA ALA A 8 1.62 9.62 -6.21
C ALA A 8 0.68 10.82 -6.43
N SER A 9 1.17 11.90 -7.05
CA SER A 9 0.39 13.11 -7.31
C SER A 9 -0.79 12.79 -8.22
N GLY A 10 -2.01 12.89 -7.68
CA GLY A 10 -3.26 12.54 -8.38
C GLY A 10 -3.74 11.09 -8.20
N SER A 11 -2.93 10.21 -7.60
CA SER A 11 -3.30 8.82 -7.29
C SER A 11 -4.13 8.69 -6.01
N TYR A 12 -4.19 9.73 -5.16
CA TYR A 12 -4.92 9.73 -3.88
C TYR A 12 -6.43 9.50 -3.99
N ALA A 13 -7.02 9.69 -5.17
CA ALA A 13 -8.45 9.47 -5.39
C ALA A 13 -8.81 7.99 -5.61
N ARG A 14 -7.84 7.06 -5.49
CA ARG A 14 -8.01 5.65 -5.85
C ARG A 14 -7.18 4.75 -4.93
N PRO A 15 -7.58 3.47 -4.76
CA PRO A 15 -6.79 2.53 -3.97
C PRO A 15 -5.37 2.35 -4.51
N TYR A 16 -4.38 2.65 -3.67
CA TYR A 16 -2.98 2.44 -3.96
C TYR A 16 -2.38 1.69 -2.76
N TYR A 17 -2.17 0.38 -2.91
CA TYR A 17 -1.69 -0.43 -1.79
C TYR A 17 -0.20 -0.67 -1.91
N LEU A 18 0.56 -0.35 -0.87
CA LEU A 18 1.94 -0.76 -0.72
C LEU A 18 2.04 -1.80 0.40
N ILE A 19 2.37 -3.04 0.03
CA ILE A 19 2.56 -4.15 0.95
C ILE A 19 4.05 -4.26 1.28
N ILE A 20 4.34 -4.16 2.58
CA ILE A 20 5.68 -4.35 3.15
C ILE A 20 5.56 -5.39 4.26
N ALA A 21 6.30 -6.49 4.11
CA ALA A 21 6.44 -7.50 5.15
C ALA A 21 7.86 -8.10 5.10
N PRO A 22 8.32 -8.72 6.21
CA PRO A 22 9.57 -9.46 6.21
C PRO A 22 9.57 -10.56 5.14
N HIS A 23 10.70 -10.72 4.46
CA HIS A 23 10.94 -11.82 3.49
C HIS A 23 10.00 -11.88 2.27
N VAL A 24 9.12 -10.90 2.07
CA VAL A 24 8.35 -10.74 0.83
C VAL A 24 8.91 -9.60 0.00
N PRO A 25 8.87 -9.68 -1.34
CA PRO A 25 9.16 -8.54 -2.19
C PRO A 25 8.23 -7.37 -1.86
N ARG A 26 8.77 -6.15 -1.84
CA ARG A 26 7.95 -4.94 -1.75
C ARG A 26 6.95 -4.94 -2.89
N THR A 27 5.67 -5.01 -2.55
CA THR A 27 4.62 -5.26 -3.53
C THR A 27 3.69 -4.08 -3.58
N ASN A 28 3.44 -3.56 -4.77
CA ASN A 28 2.55 -2.43 -4.98
C ASN A 28 1.39 -2.86 -5.87
N ILE A 29 0.18 -2.50 -5.48
CA ILE A 29 -1.05 -2.79 -6.21
C ILE A 29 -1.65 -1.47 -6.64
N VAL A 30 -1.77 -1.28 -7.94
CA VAL A 30 -2.15 0.00 -8.56
C VAL A 30 -3.15 -0.21 -9.68
N ARG A 31 -3.77 0.85 -10.17
CA ARG A 31 -4.58 0.72 -11.38
C ARG A 31 -3.67 0.41 -12.57
N LEU A 32 -4.13 -0.40 -13.53
CA LEU A 32 -3.38 -0.71 -14.75
C LEU A 32 -2.87 0.55 -15.47
N PHE A 33 -3.68 1.60 -15.50
CA PHE A 33 -3.31 2.88 -16.10
C PHE A 33 -2.08 3.52 -15.43
N ASP A 34 -1.92 3.33 -14.12
CA ASP A 34 -0.86 3.95 -13.32
C ASP A 34 0.44 3.14 -13.33
N GLU A 35 0.42 1.88 -13.82
CA GLU A 35 1.57 0.96 -13.77
C GLU A 35 2.83 1.56 -14.40
N TRP A 36 2.71 2.16 -15.58
CA TRP A 36 3.85 2.71 -16.30
C TRP A 36 4.57 3.80 -15.49
N ASN A 37 3.80 4.74 -14.93
CA ASN A 37 4.34 5.84 -14.14
C ASN A 37 4.99 5.33 -12.85
N VAL A 38 4.35 4.36 -12.18
CA VAL A 38 4.90 3.74 -10.97
C VAL A 38 6.22 3.05 -11.29
N ARG A 39 6.33 2.32 -12.40
CA ARG A 39 7.58 1.67 -12.81
C ARG A 39 8.69 2.67 -13.14
N ALA A 40 8.36 3.79 -13.74
CA ALA A 40 9.33 4.81 -14.14
C ALA A 40 9.91 5.58 -12.95
N GLU A 41 9.08 5.84 -11.92
CA GLU A 41 9.44 6.74 -10.82
C GLU A 41 9.80 6.01 -9.53
N SER A 42 9.40 4.74 -9.37
CA SER A 42 9.64 4.00 -8.13
C SER A 42 11.00 3.30 -8.13
N ILE A 43 11.49 3.04 -6.92
CA ILE A 43 12.43 1.93 -6.68
C ILE A 43 11.87 0.61 -7.25
N PRO A 44 12.69 -0.43 -7.44
CA PRO A 44 12.19 -1.73 -7.91
C PRO A 44 11.09 -2.30 -6.98
N LEU A 45 9.90 -2.52 -7.54
CA LEU A 45 8.72 -3.07 -6.86
C LEU A 45 8.17 -4.24 -7.66
N LYS A 46 7.60 -5.23 -6.96
CA LYS A 46 6.67 -6.19 -7.59
C LYS A 46 5.33 -5.47 -7.77
N ILE A 47 4.84 -5.38 -8.99
CA ILE A 47 3.62 -4.62 -9.29
C ILE A 47 2.51 -5.58 -9.70
N HIS A 48 1.34 -5.40 -9.08
CA HIS A 48 0.08 -6.00 -9.48
C HIS A 48 -0.88 -4.89 -9.89
N THR A 49 -1.78 -5.20 -10.82
CA THR A 49 -2.69 -4.20 -11.36
C THR A 49 -4.14 -4.62 -11.18
N TYR A 50 -5.00 -3.63 -10.94
CA TYR A 50 -6.44 -3.75 -11.10
C TYR A 50 -6.92 -2.80 -12.22
N HIS A 51 -7.99 -3.15 -12.90
CA HIS A 51 -8.65 -2.40 -13.96
C HIS A 51 -9.72 -1.44 -13.42
N GLN A 52 -10.56 -1.90 -12.48
CA GLN A 52 -11.72 -1.18 -11.93
C GLN A 52 -11.59 -0.92 -10.42
N LEU A 53 -12.18 0.16 -9.92
CA LEU A 53 -12.09 0.50 -8.48
C LEU A 53 -12.73 -0.56 -7.59
N THR A 54 -13.82 -1.18 -8.04
CA THR A 54 -14.61 -2.18 -7.30
C THR A 54 -13.92 -3.52 -7.11
N GLU A 55 -12.80 -3.77 -7.79
CA GLU A 55 -12.01 -5.00 -7.64
C GLU A 55 -10.69 -4.78 -6.90
N ALA A 56 -10.34 -3.54 -6.56
CA ALA A 56 -9.05 -3.22 -5.94
C ALA A 56 -8.85 -3.98 -4.61
N GLY A 57 -9.88 -4.03 -3.75
CA GLY A 57 -9.86 -4.80 -2.51
C GLY A 57 -9.69 -6.30 -2.74
N LYS A 58 -10.37 -6.86 -3.75
CA LYS A 58 -10.26 -8.28 -4.13
C LYS A 58 -8.87 -8.63 -4.63
N VAL A 59 -8.32 -7.84 -5.54
CA VAL A 59 -6.95 -8.01 -6.05
C VAL A 59 -5.95 -7.90 -4.90
N CYS A 60 -6.14 -6.94 -3.98
CA CYS A 60 -5.30 -6.82 -2.80
C CYS A 60 -5.35 -8.07 -1.92
N ALA A 61 -6.55 -8.59 -1.61
CA ALA A 61 -6.71 -9.81 -0.84
C ALA A 61 -6.09 -11.04 -1.53
N GLU A 62 -6.24 -11.18 -2.84
CA GLU A 62 -5.61 -12.27 -3.61
C GLU A 62 -4.10 -12.19 -3.58
N VAL A 63 -3.53 -11.00 -3.74
CA VAL A 63 -2.09 -10.76 -3.62
C VAL A 63 -1.61 -11.11 -2.22
N MET A 64 -2.30 -10.65 -1.17
CA MET A 64 -1.96 -11.00 0.22
C MET A 64 -1.97 -12.52 0.45
N ARG A 65 -2.99 -13.25 -0.04
CA ARG A 65 -3.01 -14.72 0.02
C ARG A 65 -1.83 -15.35 -0.70
N SER A 66 -1.50 -14.87 -1.91
CA SER A 66 -0.36 -15.39 -2.68
C SER A 66 1.00 -15.17 -1.99
N LEU A 67 1.08 -14.19 -1.10
CA LEU A 67 2.27 -13.85 -0.31
C LEU A 67 2.27 -14.53 1.07
N GLY A 68 1.25 -15.31 1.42
CA GLY A 68 1.11 -15.92 2.75
C GLY A 68 0.77 -14.91 3.86
N LEU A 69 0.16 -13.78 3.51
CA LEU A 69 -0.23 -12.69 4.41
C LEU A 69 -1.74 -12.70 4.73
N ASP A 70 -2.39 -13.86 4.61
CA ASP A 70 -3.84 -14.03 4.76
C ASP A 70 -4.31 -14.24 6.20
N ARG A 71 -3.38 -14.15 7.16
CA ARG A 71 -3.62 -14.42 8.58
C ARG A 71 -2.68 -13.60 9.48
N GLY A 72 -3.07 -13.44 10.73
CA GLY A 72 -2.27 -12.75 11.75
C GLY A 72 -2.44 -11.23 11.70
N ARG A 73 -1.51 -10.49 12.32
CA ARG A 73 -1.65 -9.04 12.49
C ARG A 73 -1.20 -8.29 11.24
N VAL A 74 -2.08 -7.48 10.68
CA VAL A 74 -1.84 -6.65 9.49
C VAL A 74 -1.99 -5.18 9.87
N GLY A 75 -0.91 -4.42 9.70
CA GLY A 75 -0.94 -2.97 9.90
C GLY A 75 -1.61 -2.26 8.72
N MET A 76 -2.55 -1.36 8.99
CA MET A 76 -3.15 -0.45 8.00
C MET A 76 -3.10 1.00 8.49
N GLU A 77 -2.83 1.94 7.57
CA GLU A 77 -2.87 3.39 7.86
C GLU A 77 -4.32 3.89 7.80
N LEU A 78 -5.10 3.62 8.85
CA LEU A 78 -6.55 3.87 8.89
C LEU A 78 -6.97 5.35 8.87
N ASP A 79 -6.06 6.26 9.24
CA ASP A 79 -6.24 7.72 9.18
C ASP A 79 -5.65 8.34 7.89
N LEU A 80 -5.23 7.50 6.94
CA LEU A 80 -4.72 7.97 5.66
C LEU A 80 -5.86 8.46 4.77
N PHE A 81 -5.73 9.67 4.20
CA PHE A 81 -6.74 10.28 3.34
C PHE A 81 -7.23 9.39 2.17
N GLY A 82 -6.41 8.46 1.69
CA GLY A 82 -6.75 7.53 0.60
C GLY A 82 -7.36 6.19 1.02
N MET A 83 -7.53 5.92 2.32
CA MET A 83 -8.10 4.68 2.86
C MET A 83 -9.40 5.00 3.61
N THR A 84 -10.53 4.49 3.11
CA THR A 84 -11.81 4.65 3.79
C THR A 84 -12.06 3.50 4.77
N ALA A 85 -12.97 3.72 5.73
CA ALA A 85 -13.43 2.65 6.62
C ALA A 85 -14.01 1.45 5.83
N ARG A 86 -14.68 1.71 4.70
CA ARG A 86 -15.20 0.65 3.82
C ARG A 86 -14.07 -0.21 3.25
N ASP A 87 -12.98 0.38 2.81
CA ASP A 87 -11.86 -0.38 2.23
C ASP A 87 -11.23 -1.32 3.25
N ALA A 88 -11.07 -0.86 4.50
CA ALA A 88 -10.56 -1.69 5.59
C ALA A 88 -11.53 -2.82 5.97
N MET A 89 -12.83 -2.53 6.04
CA MET A 89 -13.86 -3.53 6.32
C MET A 89 -13.95 -4.59 5.22
N GLU A 90 -13.95 -4.18 3.95
CA GLU A 90 -13.98 -5.10 2.81
C GLU A 90 -12.76 -6.03 2.83
N LEU A 91 -11.56 -5.51 3.12
CA LEU A 91 -10.36 -6.34 3.25
C LEU A 91 -10.46 -7.35 4.40
N GLN A 92 -11.05 -6.97 5.56
CA GLN A 92 -11.29 -7.90 6.66
C GLN A 92 -12.30 -8.99 6.29
N GLU A 93 -13.37 -8.65 5.58
CA GLU A 93 -14.34 -9.63 5.07
C GLU A 93 -13.70 -10.62 4.10
N LEU A 94 -12.81 -10.14 3.23
CA LEU A 94 -12.08 -10.98 2.28
C LEU A 94 -10.99 -11.82 2.96
N LEU A 95 -10.39 -11.34 4.05
CA LEU A 95 -9.29 -11.98 4.76
C LEU A 95 -9.67 -12.23 6.22
N PRO A 96 -10.62 -13.13 6.52
CA PRO A 96 -11.23 -13.24 7.85
C PRO A 96 -10.27 -13.70 8.96
N ASN A 97 -9.05 -14.14 8.63
CA ASN A 97 -8.05 -14.58 9.60
C ASN A 97 -7.03 -13.49 9.97
N ILE A 98 -7.17 -12.27 9.43
CA ILE A 98 -6.32 -11.14 9.80
C ILE A 98 -6.89 -10.39 11.00
N GLU A 99 -6.01 -9.86 11.82
CA GLU A 99 -6.31 -8.83 12.82
C GLU A 99 -5.76 -7.51 12.28
N VAL A 100 -6.64 -6.55 12.01
CA VAL A 100 -6.21 -5.23 11.55
C VAL A 100 -5.73 -4.40 12.73
N VAL A 101 -4.52 -3.87 12.60
CA VAL A 101 -3.87 -2.99 13.58
C VAL A 101 -3.70 -1.62 12.95
N ASP A 102 -4.14 -0.58 13.64
CA ASP A 102 -3.89 0.80 13.20
C ASP A 102 -2.39 1.14 13.29
N VAL A 103 -1.80 1.50 12.16
CA VAL A 103 -0.40 1.94 12.06
C VAL A 103 -0.27 3.33 11.43
N SER A 104 -1.31 4.16 11.50
CA SER A 104 -1.36 5.49 10.85
C SER A 104 -0.20 6.43 11.20
N ARG A 105 0.46 6.22 12.35
CA ARG A 105 1.62 7.03 12.77
C ARG A 105 2.97 6.41 12.43
N LEU A 106 3.02 5.15 11.99
CA LEU A 106 4.26 4.39 11.86
C LEU A 106 5.21 5.04 10.85
N ILE A 107 4.73 5.29 9.63
CA ILE A 107 5.59 5.85 8.57
C ILE A 107 5.99 7.29 8.89
N LEU A 108 5.08 8.07 9.48
CA LEU A 108 5.38 9.43 9.94
C LEU A 108 6.50 9.45 10.98
N THR A 109 6.48 8.53 11.95
CA THR A 109 7.53 8.41 12.96
C THR A 109 8.88 7.98 12.35
N VAL A 110 8.87 7.06 11.38
CA VAL A 110 10.10 6.64 10.70
C VAL A 110 10.68 7.77 9.84
N ALA A 111 9.83 8.57 9.22
CA ALA A 111 10.23 9.69 8.38
C ALA A 111 10.60 10.95 9.19
N ASP A 112 10.45 10.96 10.51
CA ASP A 112 10.64 12.17 11.32
C ASP A 112 12.11 12.63 11.36
N ILE A 113 13.05 11.69 11.35
CA ILE A 113 14.48 11.96 11.28
C ILE A 113 14.89 12.07 9.81
N LYS A 114 15.23 13.29 9.38
CA LYS A 114 15.60 13.59 7.99
C LYS A 114 17.05 13.22 7.68
N SER A 115 17.29 12.76 6.46
CA SER A 115 18.65 12.62 5.91
C SER A 115 19.23 13.98 5.53
N ALA A 116 20.55 14.03 5.28
CA ALA A 116 21.20 15.27 4.83
C ALA A 116 20.66 15.72 3.46
N GLU A 117 20.36 14.77 2.58
CA GLU A 117 19.77 15.02 1.26
C GLU A 117 18.35 15.59 1.37
N GLU A 118 17.53 15.10 2.31
CA GLU A 118 16.18 15.63 2.54
C GLU A 118 16.19 17.06 3.11
N ILE A 119 17.20 17.42 3.90
CA ILE A 119 17.36 18.77 4.48
C ILE A 119 17.88 19.78 3.44
N ALA A 120 18.64 19.31 2.45
CA ALA A 120 19.30 20.18 1.47
C ALA A 120 18.37 20.74 0.38
N VAL A 121 17.10 20.30 0.34
CA VAL A 121 16.05 20.73 -0.60
C VAL A 121 15.16 21.78 0.04
#